data_AF-A0A966V423-F1
#
_entry.id   AF-A0A966V423-F1
#
_cell.length_a   1.000
_cell.length_b   1.000
_cell.length_c   1.000
_cell.angle_alpha   90.00
_cell.angle_beta   90.00
_cell.angle_gamma   90.00
#
_symmetry.space_group_name_H-M   'P 1'
#
loop_
_entity.id
_entity.type
_entity.pdbx_description
1 polymer ?
#
loop_
_entity_poly.entity_id
_entity_poly.type
_entity_poly.pdbx_seq_one_letter_code
_entity_poly.pdbx_strand_id
1 'polypeptide(L)'
;GHTGNSGHIGHVCVAPGGRRCKCGAYGCLEAQASGTAIAEMTGRPAAEASPAVIEQTGIYVGRAVASVAVLLDLRLAVIGGSVALGFGAPFYTAVQAEVDRQASIKFSRGVQVRPAGLGADAPLVGAAAVARRHVE
;
A
#
# COMPACT_ATOMS: atom_id res chain seq x y z
N GLY A 1 0.59 -11.82 -15.62
CA GLY A 1 0.78 -10.89 -16.75
C GLY A 1 1.82 -11.45 -17.70
N HIS A 2 1.98 -10.87 -18.89
CA HIS A 2 2.82 -11.40 -19.97
C HIS A 2 4.25 -11.80 -19.55
N THR A 3 4.88 -11.06 -18.62
CA THR A 3 6.26 -11.29 -18.18
C THR A 3 6.39 -11.76 -16.72
N GLY A 4 5.29 -12.17 -16.08
CA GLY A 4 5.29 -12.57 -14.65
C GLY A 4 5.34 -11.41 -13.64
N ASN A 5 5.48 -10.16 -14.08
CA ASN A 5 5.67 -8.99 -13.20
C ASN A 5 4.36 -8.31 -12.73
N SER A 6 3.26 -9.06 -12.64
CA SER A 6 1.98 -8.49 -12.18
C SER A 6 2.07 -8.04 -10.71
N GLY A 7 1.29 -7.02 -10.33
CA GLY A 7 1.14 -6.62 -8.92
C GLY A 7 2.13 -5.55 -8.42
N HIS A 8 2.84 -4.84 -9.30
CA HIS A 8 3.68 -3.70 -8.94
C HIS A 8 2.85 -2.46 -8.52
N ILE A 9 2.08 -2.58 -7.44
CA ILE A 9 1.15 -1.55 -6.92
C ILE A 9 1.87 -0.26 -6.52
N GLY A 10 3.16 -0.35 -6.16
CA GLY A 10 4.01 0.81 -5.87
C GLY A 10 4.11 1.82 -7.01
N HIS A 11 3.82 1.43 -8.25
CA HIS A 11 3.86 2.31 -9.42
C HIS A 11 2.48 2.85 -9.85
N VAL A 12 1.41 2.52 -9.13
CA VAL A 12 0.10 3.18 -9.34
C VAL A 12 0.22 4.66 -9.02
N CYS A 13 -0.28 5.52 -9.90
CA CYS A 13 -0.29 6.97 -9.68
C CYS A 13 -1.38 7.32 -8.65
N VAL A 14 -0.97 7.85 -7.49
CA VAL A 14 -1.86 8.23 -6.38
C VAL A 14 -1.87 9.73 -6.11
N ALA A 15 -0.91 10.44 -6.69
CA ALA A 15 -0.76 11.90 -6.61
C ALA A 15 -0.31 12.44 -7.97
N PRO A 16 -1.24 12.70 -8.91
CA PRO A 16 -0.90 13.32 -10.19
C PRO A 16 -0.08 14.60 -10.00
N GLY A 17 1.03 14.74 -10.72
CA GLY A 17 1.99 15.84 -10.54
C GLY A 17 2.83 15.77 -9.26
N GLY A 18 2.70 14.71 -8.46
CA GLY A 18 3.49 14.49 -7.24
C GLY A 18 4.96 14.14 -7.52
N ARG A 19 5.71 13.73 -6.49
CA ARG A 19 7.16 13.46 -6.60
C ARG A 19 7.51 12.48 -7.73
N ARG A 20 8.69 12.70 -8.35
CA ARG A 20 9.27 11.80 -9.36
C ARG A 20 9.67 10.47 -8.71
N CYS A 21 9.25 9.37 -9.31
CA CYS A 21 9.61 8.02 -8.91
C CYS A 21 10.92 7.57 -9.59
N LYS A 22 11.62 6.61 -8.98
CA LYS A 22 12.80 5.98 -9.57
C LYS A 22 12.50 5.27 -10.90
N CYS A 23 11.26 4.83 -11.12
CA CYS A 23 10.83 4.28 -12.41
C CYS A 23 10.71 5.34 -13.53
N GLY A 24 10.85 6.63 -13.22
CA GLY A 24 10.80 7.74 -14.17
C GLY A 24 9.46 8.49 -14.22
N ALA A 25 8.36 7.87 -13.78
CA ALA A 25 7.03 8.49 -13.71
C ALA A 25 6.88 9.45 -12.52
N TYR A 26 5.75 10.16 -12.46
CA TYR A 26 5.41 11.09 -11.37
C TYR A 26 4.18 10.60 -10.60
N GLY A 27 4.21 10.76 -9.28
CA GLY A 27 3.05 10.47 -8.44
C GLY A 27 2.84 9.01 -8.09
N CYS A 28 3.79 8.12 -8.39
CA CYS A 28 3.74 6.71 -7.98
C CYS A 28 3.63 6.59 -6.46
N LEU A 29 2.83 5.63 -5.98
CA LEU A 29 2.66 5.33 -4.56
C LEU A 29 3.99 5.20 -3.81
N GLU A 30 4.95 4.47 -4.37
CA GLU A 30 6.27 4.27 -3.77
C GLU A 30 6.99 5.60 -3.50
N ALA A 31 6.88 6.56 -4.43
CA ALA A 31 7.51 7.87 -4.33
C ALA A 31 6.81 8.80 -3.32
N GLN A 32 5.56 8.49 -2.93
CA GLN A 32 4.79 9.26 -1.96
C GLN A 32 4.75 8.64 -0.56
N ALA A 33 4.77 7.31 -0.44
CA ALA A 33 4.34 6.60 0.77
C ALA A 33 5.35 5.53 1.27
N SER A 34 6.46 5.29 0.57
CA SER A 34 7.49 4.37 1.06
C SER A 34 8.27 4.98 2.23
N GLY A 35 8.87 4.13 3.07
CA GLY A 35 9.69 4.60 4.19
C GLY A 35 10.86 5.48 3.74
N THR A 36 11.50 5.15 2.61
CA THR A 36 12.55 5.97 1.99
C THR A 36 12.00 7.30 1.50
N ALA A 37 10.86 7.30 0.80
CA ALA A 37 10.24 8.54 0.34
C ALA A 37 9.85 9.45 1.50
N ILE A 38 9.28 8.89 2.57
CA ILE A 38 8.96 9.64 3.79
C ILE A 38 10.24 10.25 4.37
N ALA A 39 11.32 9.47 4.50
CA ALA A 39 12.57 9.98 5.03
C ALA A 39 13.20 11.09 4.19
N GLU A 40 13.15 10.98 2.87
CA GLU A 40 13.60 12.03 1.96
C GLU A 40 12.74 13.30 2.07
N MET A 41 11.43 13.18 2.27
CA MET A 41 10.51 14.32 2.37
C MET A 41 10.62 15.06 3.71
N THR A 42 10.79 14.32 4.80
CA THR A 42 10.76 14.88 6.16
C THR A 42 12.16 15.15 6.72
N GLY A 43 13.21 14.60 6.12
CA GLY A 43 14.57 14.60 6.66
C GLY A 43 14.74 13.70 7.90
N ARG A 44 13.75 12.87 8.23
CA ARG A 44 13.73 12.00 9.42
C ARG A 44 13.24 10.60 9.08
N PRO A 45 13.67 9.55 9.82
CA PRO A 45 13.15 8.20 9.61
C PRO A 45 11.62 8.18 9.63
N ALA A 46 11.00 7.31 8.82
CA ALA A 46 9.55 7.21 8.75
C ALA A 46 8.91 6.93 10.13
N ALA A 47 9.59 6.23 11.03
CA ALA A 47 9.13 5.98 12.40
C ALA A 47 8.86 7.26 13.22
N GLU A 48 9.44 8.41 12.82
CA GLU A 48 9.25 9.72 13.44
C GLU A 48 8.29 10.61 12.65
N ALA A 49 7.51 10.03 11.72
CA ALA A 49 6.53 10.78 10.93
C ALA A 49 5.50 11.49 11.81
N SER A 50 5.17 12.72 11.46
CA SER A 50 4.10 13.46 12.13
C SER A 50 2.73 12.83 11.83
N PRO A 51 1.71 13.09 12.67
CA PRO A 51 0.35 12.60 12.42
C PRO A 51 -0.18 12.96 11.03
N ALA A 52 0.13 14.16 10.52
CA ALA A 52 -0.27 14.58 9.18
C ALA A 52 0.40 13.75 8.07
N VAL A 53 1.67 13.37 8.24
CA VAL A 53 2.37 12.49 7.29
C VAL A 53 1.78 11.08 7.33
N ILE A 54 1.44 10.57 8.52
CA ILE A 54 0.82 9.25 8.68
C ILE A 54 -0.54 9.21 7.98
N GLU A 55 -1.39 10.21 8.21
CA GLU A 55 -2.71 10.33 7.58
C GLU A 55 -2.58 10.45 6.05
N GLN A 56 -1.71 11.34 5.57
CA GLN A 56 -1.47 11.51 4.13
C GLN A 56 -0.96 10.23 3.45
N THR A 57 -0.07 9.49 4.14
CA THR A 57 0.39 8.17 3.67
C THR A 57 -0.78 7.19 3.56
N GLY A 58 -1.68 7.20 4.54
CA GLY A 58 -2.90 6.40 4.52
C GLY A 58 -3.81 6.73 3.34
N ILE A 59 -4.01 8.02 3.05
CA ILE A 59 -4.78 8.48 1.87
C ILE A 59 -4.13 7.97 0.57
N TYR A 60 -2.82 8.12 0.41
CA TYR A 60 -2.16 7.64 -0.81
C TYR A 60 -2.27 6.12 -0.99
N VAL A 61 -2.08 5.35 0.08
CA VAL A 61 -2.26 3.90 0.03
C VAL A 61 -3.73 3.55 -0.27
N GLY A 62 -4.69 4.25 0.33
CA GLY A 62 -6.12 4.05 0.09
C GLY A 62 -6.51 4.27 -1.37
N ARG A 63 -5.96 5.28 -2.05
CA ARG A 63 -6.16 5.50 -3.50
C ARG A 63 -5.69 4.33 -4.34
N ALA A 64 -4.50 3.80 -4.04
CA ALA A 64 -3.96 2.64 -4.76
C ALA A 64 -4.82 1.40 -4.51
N VAL A 65 -5.17 1.14 -3.24
CA VAL A 65 -6.03 0.00 -2.87
C VAL A 65 -7.37 0.08 -3.56
N ALA A 66 -8.04 1.23 -3.53
CA ALA A 66 -9.33 1.41 -4.19
C ALA A 66 -9.23 1.18 -5.71
N SER A 67 -8.20 1.75 -6.36
CA SER A 67 -7.98 1.57 -7.80
C SER A 67 -7.84 0.10 -8.18
N VAL A 68 -7.05 -0.66 -7.40
CA VAL A 68 -6.83 -2.09 -7.65
C VAL A 68 -8.07 -2.91 -7.29
N ALA A 69 -8.72 -2.61 -6.15
CA ALA A 69 -9.88 -3.35 -5.69
C ALA A 69 -11.08 -3.20 -6.63
N VAL A 70 -11.33 -1.98 -7.13
CA VAL A 70 -12.38 -1.72 -8.12
C VAL A 70 -12.06 -2.41 -9.45
N LEU A 71 -10.81 -2.35 -9.91
CA LEU A 71 -10.41 -2.94 -11.20
C LEU A 71 -10.48 -4.47 -11.18
N LEU A 72 -10.16 -5.10 -10.05
CA LEU A 72 -10.01 -6.54 -9.92
C LEU A 72 -11.13 -7.22 -9.11
N ASP A 73 -12.17 -6.49 -8.72
CA ASP A 73 -13.28 -6.96 -7.87
C ASP A 73 -12.81 -7.66 -6.59
N LEU A 74 -11.89 -7.01 -5.86
CA LEU A 74 -11.35 -7.51 -4.60
C LEU A 74 -12.17 -6.98 -3.42
N ARG A 75 -12.35 -7.80 -2.38
CA ARG A 75 -13.04 -7.41 -1.14
C ARG A 75 -12.12 -7.21 0.07
N LEU A 76 -10.86 -7.59 -0.04
CA LEU A 76 -9.92 -7.56 1.07
C LEU A 76 -8.54 -7.10 0.58
N ALA A 77 -8.02 -6.07 1.22
CA ALA A 77 -6.63 -5.66 1.13
C ALA A 77 -5.92 -5.94 2.46
N VAL A 78 -4.89 -6.77 2.43
CA VAL A 78 -4.03 -7.02 3.59
C VAL A 78 -2.74 -6.22 3.40
N ILE A 79 -2.44 -5.32 4.34
CA ILE A 79 -1.30 -4.41 4.25
C ILE A 79 -0.28 -4.80 5.31
N GLY A 80 0.96 -5.02 4.85
CA GLY A 80 2.11 -5.29 5.70
C GLY A 80 3.22 -4.27 5.53
N GLY A 81 4.42 -4.62 6.01
CA GLY A 81 5.59 -3.76 5.95
C GLY A 81 5.73 -2.84 7.17
N SER A 82 6.96 -2.47 7.47
CA SER A 82 7.32 -1.73 8.70
C SER A 82 6.63 -0.38 8.82
N VAL A 83 6.41 0.33 7.71
CA VAL A 83 5.71 1.63 7.70
C VAL A 83 4.26 1.47 8.13
N ALA A 84 3.49 0.63 7.44
CA ALA A 84 2.07 0.43 7.71
C ALA A 84 1.83 -0.14 9.13
N LEU A 85 2.61 -1.15 9.51
CA LEU A 85 2.50 -1.76 10.84
C LEU A 85 2.97 -0.82 11.95
N GLY A 86 4.03 -0.03 11.71
CA GLY A 86 4.54 0.94 12.68
C GLY A 86 3.63 2.16 12.86
N PHE A 87 2.95 2.60 11.81
CA PHE A 87 1.98 3.71 11.89
C PHE A 87 0.67 3.30 12.58
N GLY A 88 0.31 2.02 12.53
CA GLY A 88 -0.80 1.49 13.31
C GLY A 88 -2.16 2.12 12.96
N ALA A 89 -3.05 2.17 13.95
CA ALA A 89 -4.46 2.50 13.76
C ALA A 89 -4.74 3.81 12.99
N PRO A 90 -4.06 4.94 13.24
CA PRO A 90 -4.28 6.17 12.48
C PRO A 90 -4.10 5.99 10.96
N PHE A 91 -3.07 5.24 10.55
CA PHE A 91 -2.85 4.92 9.15
C PHE A 91 -3.98 4.06 8.58
N TYR A 92 -4.32 2.94 9.24
CA TYR A 92 -5.37 2.04 8.74
C TYR A 92 -6.74 2.71 8.66
N THR A 93 -7.07 3.60 9.61
CA THR A 93 -8.28 4.41 9.55
C THR A 93 -8.29 5.31 8.31
N ALA A 94 -7.19 6.00 8.03
CA ALA A 94 -7.08 6.85 6.83
C ALA A 94 -7.15 6.05 5.52
N VAL A 95 -6.52 4.86 5.47
CA VAL A 95 -6.63 3.97 4.29
C VAL A 95 -8.08 3.54 4.08
N GLN A 96 -8.75 3.03 5.12
CA GLN A 96 -10.12 2.54 5.01
C GLN A 96 -11.07 3.67 4.58
N ALA A 97 -10.94 4.85 5.18
CA ALA A 97 -11.77 6.00 4.83
C ALA A 97 -11.60 6.41 3.36
N GLU A 98 -10.37 6.42 2.84
CA GLU A 98 -10.13 6.73 1.42
C GLU A 98 -10.63 5.63 0.48
N VAL A 99 -10.50 4.36 0.87
CA VAL A 99 -11.07 3.23 0.12
C VAL A 99 -12.58 3.35 0.02
N ASP A 100 -13.27 3.60 1.14
CA ASP A 100 -14.72 3.77 1.17
C ASP A 100 -15.18 4.97 0.33
N ARG A 101 -14.38 6.05 0.29
CA ARG A 101 -14.64 7.23 -0.54
C ARG A 101 -14.53 6.94 -2.04
N GLN A 102 -13.58 6.10 -2.45
CA GLN A 102 -13.26 5.86 -3.86
C GLN A 102 -14.02 4.65 -4.45
N ALA A 103 -14.18 3.57 -3.69
CA ALA A 103 -14.79 2.32 -4.14
C ALA A 103 -16.34 2.38 -4.07
N SER A 104 -16.93 3.41 -4.70
CA SER A 104 -18.33 3.80 -4.52
C SER A 104 -19.35 3.02 -5.38
N ILE A 105 -18.89 2.22 -6.33
CA ILE A 105 -19.77 1.40 -7.19
C ILE A 105 -20.23 0.13 -6.47
N LYS A 106 -21.44 -0.37 -6.82
CA LYS A 106 -22.18 -1.35 -6.01
C LYS A 106 -21.36 -2.58 -5.59
N PHE A 107 -20.57 -3.16 -6.50
CA PHE A 107 -19.82 -4.39 -6.22
C PHE A 107 -18.53 -4.13 -5.42
N SER A 108 -17.95 -2.93 -5.50
CA SER A 108 -16.71 -2.58 -4.82
C SER A 108 -16.94 -1.95 -3.44
N ARG A 109 -18.18 -1.72 -3.02
CA ARG A 109 -18.47 -1.20 -1.68
C ARG A 109 -18.11 -2.24 -0.62
N GLY A 110 -17.59 -1.78 0.52
CA GLY A 110 -17.29 -2.64 1.66
C GLY A 110 -15.97 -3.41 1.53
N VAL A 111 -15.05 -2.96 0.66
CA VAL A 111 -13.67 -3.43 0.65
C VAL A 111 -13.07 -3.23 2.04
N GLN A 112 -12.53 -4.30 2.61
CA GLN A 112 -11.92 -4.26 3.94
C GLN A 112 -10.41 -4.11 3.84
N VAL A 113 -9.85 -3.24 4.67
CA VAL A 113 -8.41 -3.08 4.84
C VAL A 113 -7.99 -3.68 6.18
N ARG A 114 -7.04 -4.61 6.16
CA ARG A 114 -6.57 -5.31 7.37
C ARG A 114 -5.04 -5.31 7.46
N PRO A 115 -4.46 -5.24 8.67
CA PRO A 115 -3.03 -5.45 8.86
C PRO A 115 -2.64 -6.91 8.57
N ALA A 116 -1.43 -7.12 8.09
CA ALA A 116 -0.85 -8.46 7.94
C ALA A 116 -0.58 -9.09 9.31
N GLY A 117 -1.10 -10.31 9.54
CA GLY A 117 -0.99 -10.99 10.83
C GLY A 117 0.37 -11.64 11.14
N LEU A 118 1.20 -11.86 10.11
CA LEU A 118 2.52 -12.49 10.25
C LEU A 118 3.67 -11.50 10.52
N GLY A 119 3.37 -10.20 10.60
CA GLY A 119 4.37 -9.17 10.91
C GLY A 119 5.65 -9.27 10.08
N ALA A 120 6.79 -9.30 10.75
CA ALA A 120 8.11 -9.39 10.14
C ALA A 120 8.38 -10.76 9.46
N ASP A 121 7.69 -11.82 9.86
CA ASP A 121 7.88 -13.17 9.32
C ASP A 121 7.14 -13.37 7.99
N ALA A 122 6.22 -12.46 7.63
CA ALA A 122 5.38 -12.58 6.44
C ALA A 122 6.16 -12.88 5.15
N PRO A 123 7.30 -12.22 4.83
CA PRO A 123 8.06 -12.51 3.62
C PRO A 123 8.69 -13.91 3.63
N LEU A 124 9.23 -14.36 4.76
CA LEU A 124 9.89 -15.67 4.88
C LEU A 124 8.88 -16.81 4.81
N VAL A 125 7.75 -16.66 5.52
CA VAL A 125 6.64 -17.63 5.45
C VAL A 125 6.08 -17.70 4.03
N GLY A 126 5.92 -16.56 3.36
CA GLY A 126 5.48 -16.50 1.97
C GLY A 126 6.45 -17.22 1.02
N ALA A 127 7.75 -16.96 1.14
CA ALA A 127 8.78 -17.62 0.34
C ALA A 127 8.79 -19.14 0.57
N ALA A 128 8.71 -19.60 1.83
CA ALA A 128 8.65 -21.01 2.17
C ALA A 128 7.40 -21.69 1.59
N ALA A 129 6.24 -21.02 1.65
CA ALA A 129 5.00 -21.53 1.09
C ALA A 129 5.06 -21.67 -0.45
N VAL A 130 5.71 -20.73 -1.14
CA VAL A 130 5.94 -20.83 -2.60
C VAL A 130 6.90 -21.97 -2.92
N ALA A 131 8.01 -22.10 -2.19
CA ALA A 131 8.98 -23.18 -2.38
C ALA A 131 8.33 -24.56 -2.18
N ARG A 132 7.51 -24.73 -1.13
CA ARG A 132 6.83 -26.00 -0.85
C ARG A 132 5.93 -26.46 -2.01
N ARG A 133 5.21 -25.54 -2.66
CA ARG A 133 4.35 -25.83 -3.82
C ARG A 133 5.10 -26.32 -5.07
N HIS A 134 6.43 -26.21 -5.10
CA HIS A 134 7.25 -26.67 -6.21
C HIS A 134 8.00 -27.98 -5.90
N VAL A 135 7.89 -28.49 -4.68
CA VAL A 135 8.52 -29.74 -4.23
C VAL A 135 7.47 -30.84 -3.99
N GLU A 136 6.23 -30.45 -3.69
CA GLU A 136 5.02 -31.30 -3.76
C GLU A 136 4.45 -31.32 -5.18
#